data_AF-A0A0F9HM50-F1
#
_entry.id   AF-A0A0F9HM50-F1
#
_cell.length_a   1.000
_cell.length_b   1.000
_cell.length_c   1.000
_cell.angle_alpha   90.00
_cell.angle_beta   90.00
_cell.angle_gamma   90.00
#
_symmetry.space_group_name_H-M   'P 1'
#
loop_
_entity.id
_entity.type
_entity.pdbx_description
1 polymer ?
#
loop_
_entity_poly.entity_id
_entity_poly.type
_entity_poly.pdbx_seq_one_letter_code
_entity_poly.pdbx_strand_id
1 'polypeptide(L)' 'MTKTQYDKIYVIFKALNKEVYDWVLSKSQDGDLSRSAFILQCLKKIKKAEENEDGEKTNTS' A
#
# COMPACT_ATOMS: atom_id res chain seq x y z
N MET A 1 18.18 -12.31 -13.00
CA MET A 1 17.00 -11.47 -12.72
C MET A 1 16.61 -11.68 -11.27
N THR A 2 16.99 -10.76 -10.38
CA THR A 2 16.46 -10.69 -9.02
C THR A 2 14.97 -10.40 -9.11
N LYS A 3 14.15 -11.43 -9.01
CA LYS A 3 12.71 -11.28 -8.77
C LYS A 3 12.59 -10.50 -7.47
N THR A 4 12.23 -9.22 -7.55
CA THR A 4 12.01 -8.42 -6.36
C THR A 4 10.90 -9.11 -5.58
N GLN A 5 11.04 -9.23 -4.26
CA GLN A 5 10.05 -9.88 -3.37
C GLN A 5 8.62 -9.30 -3.52
N TYR A 6 8.47 -8.20 -4.25
CA TYR A 6 7.27 -7.39 -4.41
C TYR A 6 6.50 -7.63 -5.74
N ASP A 7 7.02 -8.45 -6.66
CA ASP A 7 6.44 -8.62 -8.01
C ASP A 7 5.01 -9.23 -8.03
N LYS A 8 4.47 -9.65 -6.88
CA LYS A 8 3.15 -10.30 -6.80
C LYS A 8 2.27 -9.85 -5.64
N ILE A 9 2.53 -8.70 -5.01
CA ILE A 9 1.69 -8.20 -3.89
C ILE A 9 0.21 -8.11 -4.28
N TYR A 10 -0.10 -7.73 -5.53
CA TYR A 10 -1.47 -7.63 -6.01
C TYR A 10 -2.22 -8.97 -6.02
N VAL A 11 -1.53 -10.12 -6.13
CA VAL A 11 -2.14 -11.46 -6.10
C VAL A 11 -2.65 -11.77 -4.70
N ILE A 12 -1.87 -11.41 -3.67
CA ILE A 12 -2.25 -11.57 -2.26
C ILE A 12 -3.42 -10.64 -1.94
N PHE A 13 -3.36 -9.37 -2.34
CA PHE A 13 -4.45 -8.42 -2.12
C PHE A 13 -5.78 -8.87 -2.75
N LYS A 14 -5.74 -9.39 -3.98
CA LYS A 14 -6.93 -9.95 -4.64
C LYS A 14 -7.54 -11.11 -3.87
N ALA A 15 -6.72 -11.97 -3.26
CA ALA A 15 -7.19 -13.11 -2.48
C ALA A 15 -7.74 -12.73 -1.10
N LEU A 16 -7.21 -11.67 -0.49
CA LEU A 16 -7.61 -11.22 0.85
C LEU A 16 -8.89 -10.39 0.84
N ASN A 17 -9.05 -9.48 -0.15
CA ASN A 17 -10.22 -8.64 -0.24
C ASN A 17 -10.45 -8.12 -1.68
N LYS A 18 -11.49 -8.63 -2.34
CA LYS A 18 -11.83 -8.29 -3.72
C LYS A 18 -12.22 -6.82 -3.89
N GLU A 19 -12.97 -6.24 -2.96
CA GLU A 19 -13.42 -4.85 -3.05
C GLU A 19 -12.24 -3.88 -3.00
N VAL A 20 -11.30 -4.13 -2.08
CA VAL A 20 -10.05 -3.35 -1.99
C VAL A 20 -9.21 -3.51 -3.26
N TYR A 21 -9.15 -4.72 -3.83
CA TYR A 21 -8.44 -4.95 -5.09
C TYR A 21 -9.07 -4.20 -6.28
N ASP A 22 -10.39 -4.21 -6.40
CA ASP A 22 -11.10 -3.50 -7.46
C ASP A 22 -10.91 -1.98 -7.33
N TRP A 23 -10.89 -1.46 -6.09
CA TRP A 23 -10.56 -0.06 -5.82
C TRP A 23 -9.11 0.29 -6.22
N VAL A 24 -8.14 -0.57 -5.87
CA VAL A 24 -6.73 -0.43 -6.28
C VAL A 24 -6.61 -0.42 -7.80
N LEU A 25 -7.36 -1.30 -8.49
CA LEU A 25 -7.34 -1.39 -9.95
C LEU A 25 -7.76 -0.04 -10.57
N SER A 26 -8.91 0.49 -10.13
CA SER A 26 -9.43 1.77 -10.59
C SER A 26 -8.44 2.92 -10.32
N LYS A 27 -7.88 3.01 -9.12
CA LYS A 27 -6.99 4.12 -8.75
C LYS A 27 -5.60 4.05 -9.35
N SER A 28 -5.10 2.85 -9.65
CA SER A 28 -3.80 2.70 -10.32
C SER A 28 -3.81 3.20 -11.76
N GLN A 29 -4.96 3.10 -12.45
CA GLN A 29 -5.15 3.56 -13.82
C GLN A 29 -5.19 5.09 -13.91
N ASP A 30 -5.76 5.76 -12.91
CA ASP A 30 -5.81 7.24 -12.84
C ASP A 30 -4.41 7.88 -12.75
N GLY A 31 -3.41 7.14 -12.26
CA GLY A 31 -2.07 7.67 -11.96
C GLY A 31 -0.94 7.15 -12.83
N ASP A 32 -1.23 6.39 -13.89
CA ASP A 32 -0.23 5.68 -14.73
C ASP A 32 0.80 4.87 -13.90
N LEU A 33 0.33 4.25 -12.81
CA LEU A 33 1.15 3.43 -11.93
C LEU A 33 0.87 1.95 -12.14
N SER A 34 1.91 1.12 -12.01
CA SER A 34 1.68 -0.31 -11.88
C SER A 34 0.90 -0.61 -10.59
N ARG A 35 0.01 -1.59 -10.63
CA ARG A 35 -0.82 -2.02 -9.49
C ARG A 35 0.03 -2.27 -8.23
N SER A 36 1.17 -2.96 -8.39
CA SER A 36 2.10 -3.22 -7.29
C SER A 36 2.72 -1.93 -6.72
N ALA A 37 3.08 -0.98 -7.59
CA ALA A 37 3.63 0.31 -7.14
C ALA A 37 2.59 1.13 -6.38
N PHE A 38 1.33 1.15 -6.85
CA PHE A 38 0.24 1.83 -6.15
C PHE A 38 -0.01 1.23 -4.75
N ILE A 39 -0.11 -0.10 -4.65
CA ILE A 39 -0.27 -0.78 -3.35
C ILE A 39 0.90 -0.43 -2.41
N LEU A 40 2.14 -0.45 -2.90
CA LEU A 40 3.31 -0.07 -2.11
C LEU A 40 3.23 1.39 -1.62
N GLN A 41 2.73 2.32 -2.42
CA GLN A 41 2.53 3.70 -1.98
C GLN A 41 1.48 3.80 -0.87
N CYS A 42 0.36 3.08 -0.99
CA CYS A 42 -0.66 3.01 0.05
C CYS A 42 -0.07 2.49 1.36
N LEU A 43 0.66 1.36 1.32
CA LEU A 43 1.29 0.77 2.50
C LEU A 43 2.30 1.72 3.15
N LYS A 44 3.10 2.45 2.36
CA LYS A 44 4.04 3.46 2.88
C LYS A 44 3.33 4.62 3.57
N LYS A 45 2.18 5.08 3.01
CA LYS A 45 1.38 6.14 3.63
C LYS A 45 0.77 5.70 4.95
N ILE A 46 0.24 4.48 5.01
CA ILE A 46 -0.31 3.88 6.25
C ILE A 46 0.79 3.80 7.31
N LYS A 47 1.93 3.19 6.98
CA LYS A 47 3.07 3.08 7.90
C LYS A 47 3.52 4.45 8.44
N LYS A 48 3.60 5.47 7.57
CA LYS A 48 3.96 6.82 7.99
C LYS A 48 2.90 7.45 8.90
N ALA A 49 1.61 7.19 8.67
CA ALA A 49 0.54 7.66 9.54
C ALA A 49 0.62 6.99 10.91
N GLU A 50 0.85 5.68 10.96
CA GLU A 50 1.07 4.92 12.20
C GLU A 50 2.27 5.47 12.99
N GLU A 51 3.41 5.71 12.33
CA GLU A 51 4.61 6.28 12.95
C GLU A 51 4.38 7.71 13.49
N ASN A 52 3.58 8.52 12.79
CA ASN A 52 3.26 9.88 13.21
C ASN A 52 2.26 9.91 14.38
N GLU A 53 1.26 9.02 14.40
CA GLU A 53 0.32 8.89 15.51
C GLU A 53 0.98 8.33 16.79
N ASP A 54 2.04 7.51 16.63
CA ASP A 54 2.87 7.04 17.76
C ASP A 54 3.82 8.15 18.28
N GLY A 55 4.33 9.00 17.38
CA GLY A 55 5.18 10.14 17.72
C GLY A 55 4.47 11.27 18.48
N GLU A 56 3.15 11.44 18.30
CA GLU A 56 2.38 12.47 18.99
C GLU A 56 2.04 12.09 20.44
N LYS A 57 2.01 10.78 20.76
CA LYS A 57 1.78 10.26 22.13
C LYS A 57 3.00 10.37 23.05
N THR A 58 4.19 10.63 22.52
CA THR A 58 5.45 10.64 23.30
C THR A 58 5.94 12.02 23.70
N ASN A 59 5.33 13.12 23.21
CA ASN A 59 5.75 14.50 23.49
C ASN A 59 4.87 15.26 24.50
N THR A 60 4.04 14.55 25.27
CA THR A 60 3.37 15.11 26.46
C THR A 60 3.87 14.39 27.71
N SER A 61 5.04 14.79 28.19
CA SER A 61 5.52 14.52 29.56
C SER A 61 6.36 15.70 30.02
#